data_AF-A0A2N5A8W8-F1
#
_entry.id   AF-A0A2N5A8W8-F1
#
_cell.length_a   1.000
_cell.length_b   1.000
_cell.length_c   1.000
_cell.angle_alpha   90.00
_cell.angle_beta   90.00
_cell.angle_gamma   90.00
#
_symmetry.space_group_name_H-M   'P 1'
#
loop_
_entity.id
_entity.type
_entity.pdbx_description
1 polymer ?
#
loop_
_entity_poly.entity_id
_entity_poly.type
_entity_poly.pdbx_seq_one_letter_code
_entity_poly.pdbx_strand_id
1 'polypeptide(L)'
;MADIQQMAPVMSNADREVARTLRREKVSRVVRYVVLIFVGLLMLYPLAWMFSASFKPNHEIFTTLGLWPAHATWDGFINGWKTGTEYHFGHYMLNTFKYVIPKV
;
A
#
# COMPACT_ATOMS: atom_id res chain seq x y z
N MET A 1 -8.24 49.84 49.64
CA MET A 1 -9.08 48.90 48.87
C MET A 1 -8.23 48.44 47.71
N ALA A 2 -7.43 47.39 47.93
CA ALA A 2 -6.57 46.81 46.91
C ALA A 2 -7.43 45.96 45.95
N ASP A 3 -7.10 46.08 44.69
CA ASP A 3 -7.85 45.65 43.53
C ASP A 3 -7.94 44.12 43.45
N ILE A 4 -9.01 43.53 44.02
CA ILE A 4 -9.36 42.11 43.90
C ILE A 4 -9.75 41.78 42.43
N GLN A 5 -9.85 42.78 41.55
CA GLN A 5 -10.23 42.61 40.15
C GLN A 5 -9.11 42.04 39.25
N GLN A 6 -7.86 41.91 39.72
CA GLN A 6 -6.75 41.38 38.91
C GLN A 6 -6.65 39.84 38.86
N MET A 7 -7.52 39.11 39.56
CA MET A 7 -7.61 37.64 39.49
C MET A 7 -8.59 37.14 38.41
N ALA A 8 -8.63 37.80 37.24
CA ALA A 8 -9.12 37.11 36.05
C ALA A 8 -8.18 35.93 35.77
N PRO A 9 -8.68 34.73 35.39
CA PRO A 9 -7.80 33.59 35.16
C PRO A 9 -6.83 33.99 34.07
N VAL A 10 -5.57 34.16 34.45
CA VAL A 10 -4.45 34.24 33.53
C VAL A 10 -4.43 32.89 32.84
N MET A 11 -5.24 32.71 31.78
CA MET A 11 -4.83 31.83 30.71
C MET A 11 -3.54 32.44 30.19
N SER A 12 -2.46 32.00 30.81
CA SER A 12 -1.13 32.55 30.70
C SER A 12 -0.68 32.39 29.26
N ASN A 13 0.21 33.25 28.79
CA ASN A 13 0.84 33.04 27.49
C ASN A 13 1.43 31.61 27.38
N ALA A 14 1.80 31.01 28.53
CA ALA A 14 2.15 29.60 28.65
C ALA A 14 1.07 28.63 28.15
N ASP A 15 -0.21 28.81 28.51
CA ASP A 15 -1.30 27.93 28.07
C ASP A 15 -1.53 28.03 26.55
N ARG A 16 -1.35 29.25 25.99
CA ARG A 16 -1.43 29.48 24.54
C ARG A 16 -0.26 28.84 23.80
N GLU A 17 0.93 28.86 24.38
CA GLU A 17 2.11 28.19 23.82
C GLU A 17 1.99 26.66 23.89
N VAL A 18 1.52 26.11 25.01
CA VAL A 18 1.22 24.68 25.17
C VAL A 18 0.14 24.24 24.18
N ALA A 19 -0.94 25.01 24.01
CA ALA A 19 -1.96 24.69 23.00
C ALA A 19 -1.39 24.70 21.56
N ARG A 20 -0.42 25.58 21.26
CA ARG A 20 0.24 25.65 19.95
C ARG A 20 1.17 24.46 19.71
N THR A 21 1.96 24.04 20.70
CA THR A 21 2.86 22.88 20.57
C THR A 21 2.05 21.60 20.37
N LEU A 22 1.02 21.38 21.19
CA LEU A 22 0.12 20.23 21.07
C LEU A 22 -0.59 20.18 19.71
N ARG A 23 -1.07 21.33 19.20
CA ARG A 23 -1.68 21.41 17.87
C ARG A 23 -0.68 21.07 16.77
N ARG A 24 0.55 21.57 16.86
CA ARG A 24 1.63 21.28 15.89
C ARG A 24 2.00 19.81 15.89
N GLU A 25 2.09 19.18 17.05
CA GLU A 25 2.35 17.73 17.17
C GLU A 25 1.22 16.91 16.58
N LYS A 26 -0.04 17.27 16.83
CA LYS A 26 -1.21 16.57 16.26
C LYS A 26 -1.23 16.69 14.74
N VAL A 27 -0.98 17.87 14.19
CA VAL A 27 -0.91 18.10 12.74
C VAL A 27 0.26 17.31 12.13
N SER A 28 1.46 17.38 12.73
CA SER A 28 2.63 16.62 12.27
C SER A 28 2.35 15.12 12.23
N ARG A 29 1.70 14.60 13.27
CA ARG A 29 1.29 13.20 13.33
C ARG A 29 0.33 12.85 12.19
N VAL A 30 -0.73 13.64 12.00
CA VAL A 30 -1.71 13.42 10.94
C VAL A 30 -1.05 13.46 9.56
N VAL A 31 -0.22 14.47 9.28
CA VAL A 31 0.51 14.58 8.01
C VAL A 31 1.40 13.36 7.78
N ARG A 32 2.16 12.92 8.80
CA ARG A 32 3.00 11.72 8.69
C ARG A 32 2.18 10.48 8.33
N TYR A 33 1.06 10.23 9.01
CA TYR A 33 0.22 9.07 8.71
C TYR A 33 -0.45 9.17 7.33
N VAL A 34 -0.92 10.36 6.93
CA VAL A 34 -1.49 10.58 5.60
C VAL A 34 -0.45 10.29 4.52
N VAL A 35 0.78 10.78 4.67
CA VAL A 35 1.87 10.50 3.72
C VAL A 35 2.19 9.00 3.69
N LEU A 36 2.30 8.35 4.85
CA LEU A 36 2.56 6.90 4.91
C LEU A 36 1.45 6.08 4.24
N ILE A 37 0.18 6.42 4.48
CA ILE A 37 -0.96 5.75 3.85
C ILE A 37 -0.95 6.00 2.34
N PHE A 38 -0.74 7.24 1.91
CA PHE A 38 -0.72 7.59 0.49
C PHE A 38 0.38 6.86 -0.27
N VAL A 39 1.61 6.89 0.26
CA VAL A 39 2.75 6.17 -0.33
C VAL A 39 2.50 4.66 -0.31
N GLY A 40 1.96 4.13 0.79
CA GLY A 40 1.58 2.72 0.88
C GLY A 40 0.57 2.32 -0.20
N LEU A 41 -0.49 3.10 -0.39
CA LEU A 41 -1.49 2.86 -1.44
C LEU A 41 -0.89 2.97 -2.84
N LEU A 42 0.01 3.92 -3.07
CA LEU A 42 0.72 4.07 -4.34
C LEU A 42 1.54 2.82 -4.65
N MET A 43 2.24 2.26 -3.66
CA MET A 43 3.01 1.02 -3.82
C MET A 43 2.13 -0.23 -3.97
N LEU A 44 0.96 -0.27 -3.31
CA LEU A 44 0.03 -1.39 -3.39
C LEU A 44 -0.77 -1.40 -4.69
N TYR A 45 -1.01 -0.24 -5.32
CA TYR A 45 -1.74 -0.14 -6.58
C TYR A 45 -1.21 -1.07 -7.69
N PRO A 46 0.09 -1.06 -8.05
CA PRO A 46 0.60 -1.96 -9.10
C PRO A 46 0.50 -3.43 -8.72
N LEU A 47 0.61 -3.79 -7.43
CA LEU A 47 0.44 -5.17 -6.97
C LEU A 47 -1.01 -5.63 -7.13
N ALA A 48 -1.96 -4.79 -6.73
CA ALA A 48 -3.39 -5.07 -6.90
C ALA A 48 -3.76 -5.17 -8.39
N TRP A 49 -3.17 -4.31 -9.22
CA TRP A 49 -3.33 -4.38 -10.68
C TRP A 49 -2.78 -5.68 -11.25
N MET A 50 -1.58 -6.12 -10.83
CA MET A 50 -0.99 -7.38 -11.28
C MET A 50 -1.81 -8.60 -10.87
N PHE A 51 -2.34 -8.60 -9.65
CA PHE A 51 -3.24 -9.64 -9.19
C PHE A 51 -4.53 -9.71 -10.03
N SER A 52 -5.14 -8.57 -10.36
CA SER A 52 -6.29 -8.56 -11.26
C SER A 52 -5.92 -8.99 -12.69
N ALA A 53 -4.79 -8.52 -13.19
CA ALA A 53 -4.32 -8.81 -14.54
C ALA A 53 -4.08 -10.30 -14.78
N SER A 54 -3.74 -11.09 -13.75
CA SER A 54 -3.61 -12.54 -13.90
C SER A 54 -4.92 -13.26 -14.27
N PHE A 55 -6.07 -12.61 -14.05
CA PHE A 55 -7.39 -13.10 -14.45
C PHE A 55 -7.93 -12.46 -15.73
N LYS A 56 -7.20 -11.53 -16.35
CA LYS A 56 -7.65 -10.87 -17.59
C LYS A 56 -7.18 -11.65 -18.81
N PRO A 57 -7.97 -11.69 -19.90
CA PRO A 57 -7.50 -12.22 -21.18
C PRO A 57 -6.44 -11.28 -21.78
N ASN A 58 -5.56 -11.82 -22.62
CA ASN A 58 -4.40 -11.09 -23.16
C ASN A 58 -4.77 -9.74 -23.83
N HIS A 59 -5.91 -9.67 -24.51
CA HIS A 59 -6.34 -8.43 -25.17
C HIS A 59 -6.77 -7.35 -24.16
N GLU A 60 -7.38 -7.73 -23.02
CA GLU A 60 -7.82 -6.78 -21.98
C GLU A 60 -6.67 -6.19 -21.17
N ILE A 61 -5.56 -6.91 -21.02
CA ILE A 61 -4.39 -6.43 -20.27
C ILE A 61 -3.79 -5.19 -20.95
N PHE A 62 -3.80 -5.13 -22.28
CA PHE A 62 -3.24 -4.02 -23.06
C PHE A 62 -4.25 -2.90 -23.35
N THR A 63 -5.55 -3.18 -23.32
CA THR A 63 -6.59 -2.18 -23.61
C THR A 63 -7.17 -1.52 -22.36
N THR A 64 -7.10 -2.18 -21.19
CA THR A 64 -7.85 -1.77 -19.99
C THR A 64 -6.96 -1.63 -18.75
N LEU A 65 -6.70 -0.38 -18.34
CA LEU A 65 -5.92 -0.04 -17.14
C LEU A 65 -6.69 -0.19 -15.80
N GLY A 66 -7.95 -0.61 -15.83
CA GLY A 66 -8.77 -0.78 -14.63
C GLY A 66 -8.26 -1.89 -13.69
N LEU A 67 -8.59 -1.81 -12.41
CA LEU A 67 -8.28 -2.82 -11.39
C LEU A 67 -9.20 -4.05 -11.44
N TRP A 68 -10.30 -4.01 -12.20
CA TRP A 68 -11.26 -5.11 -12.28
C TRP A 68 -11.28 -5.66 -13.71
N PRO A 69 -11.29 -7.00 -13.89
CA PRO A 69 -11.43 -7.62 -15.21
C PRO A 69 -12.86 -7.45 -15.72
N ALA A 70 -13.03 -7.19 -17.02
CA ALA A 70 -14.37 -7.20 -17.62
C ALA A 70 -14.80 -8.66 -17.87
N HIS A 71 -13.89 -9.48 -18.37
CA HIS A 71 -14.07 -10.92 -18.51
C HIS A 71 -12.99 -11.67 -17.74
N ALA A 72 -13.32 -12.16 -16.54
CA ALA A 72 -12.37 -12.98 -15.77
C ALA A 72 -12.18 -14.36 -16.43
N THR A 73 -10.93 -14.79 -16.60
CA THR A 73 -10.54 -16.08 -17.17
C THR A 73 -9.45 -16.75 -16.35
N TRP A 74 -9.40 -18.08 -16.42
CA TRP A 74 -8.33 -18.93 -15.87
C TRP A 74 -7.32 -19.38 -16.93
N ASP A 75 -7.53 -19.01 -18.20
CA ASP A 75 -6.71 -19.47 -19.32
C ASP A 75 -5.24 -19.09 -19.14
N GLY A 76 -4.96 -17.92 -18.55
CA GLY A 76 -3.59 -17.49 -18.23
C GLY A 76 -2.86 -18.50 -17.34
N PHE A 77 -3.53 -19.05 -16.32
CA PHE A 77 -2.96 -20.06 -15.43
C PHE A 77 -2.78 -21.41 -16.13
N ILE A 78 -3.77 -21.86 -16.90
CA ILE A 78 -3.73 -23.13 -17.63
C ILE A 78 -2.60 -23.11 -18.68
N ASN A 79 -2.53 -22.04 -19.47
CA ASN A 79 -1.52 -21.87 -20.51
C ASN A 79 -0.13 -21.67 -19.91
N GLY A 80 -0.04 -20.89 -18.83
CA GLY A 80 1.21 -20.71 -18.08
C GLY A 80 1.73 -22.02 -17.49
N TRP A 81 0.84 -22.92 -17.03
CA TRP A 81 1.22 -24.23 -16.50
C TRP A 81 1.78 -25.16 -17.56
N LYS A 82 1.15 -25.20 -18.74
CA LYS A 82 1.61 -26.04 -19.86
C LYS A 82 2.98 -25.60 -20.38
N THR A 83 3.27 -24.30 -20.33
CA THR A 83 4.42 -23.62 -20.93
C THR A 83 4.51 -23.81 -22.45
N GLY A 84 5.29 -22.97 -23.13
CA GLY A 84 5.55 -23.09 -24.57
C GLY A 84 6.64 -24.10 -24.94
N THR A 85 7.10 -24.91 -23.98
CA THR A 85 8.19 -25.86 -24.14
C THR A 85 7.73 -27.29 -23.89
N GLU A 86 8.65 -28.27 -23.97
CA GLU A 86 8.37 -29.66 -23.64
C GLU A 86 7.99 -29.88 -22.16
N TYR A 87 8.38 -28.97 -21.26
CA TYR A 87 8.22 -29.16 -19.81
C TYR A 87 7.18 -28.21 -19.21
N HIS A 88 6.45 -28.68 -18.20
CA HIS A 88 5.48 -27.86 -17.46
C HIS A 88 6.15 -26.93 -16.44
N PHE A 89 5.43 -25.90 -16.01
CA PHE A 89 5.92 -24.92 -15.03
C PHE A 89 6.47 -25.59 -13.76
N GLY A 90 5.81 -26.65 -13.29
CA GLY A 90 6.26 -27.43 -12.12
C GLY A 90 7.66 -28.04 -12.29
N HIS A 91 8.06 -28.42 -13.50
CA HIS A 91 9.41 -28.93 -13.77
C HIS A 91 10.47 -27.85 -13.51
N TYR A 92 10.23 -26.63 -13.98
CA TYR A 92 11.12 -25.50 -13.74
C TYR A 92 11.18 -25.12 -12.26
N MET A 93 10.03 -25.11 -11.58
CA MET A 93 9.97 -24.81 -10.15
C MET A 93 10.74 -25.85 -9.32
N LEU A 94 10.62 -27.14 -9.66
CA LEU A 94 11.40 -28.20 -9.03
C LEU A 94 12.91 -28.07 -9.29
N ASN A 95 13.32 -27.67 -10.50
CA ASN A 95 14.73 -27.41 -10.79
C ASN A 95 15.27 -26.29 -9.90
N THR A 96 14.53 -25.19 -9.74
CA THR A 96 14.92 -24.10 -8.84
C THR A 96 15.04 -24.59 -7.39
N PHE A 97 14.07 -25.34 -6.87
CA PHE A 97 14.14 -25.87 -5.51
C PHE A 97 15.35 -26.79 -5.31
N LYS A 98 15.66 -27.64 -6.29
CA LYS A 98 16.86 -28.50 -6.25
C LYS A 98 18.16 -27.70 -6.18
N TYR A 99 18.23 -26.51 -6.76
CA TYR A 99 19.42 -25.66 -6.65
C TYR A 99 19.47 -24.85 -5.35
N VAL A 100 18.32 -24.39 -4.86
CA VAL A 100 18.25 -23.48 -3.70
C VAL A 100 18.34 -24.25 -2.38
N ILE A 101 17.63 -25.37 -2.23
CA ILE A 101 17.55 -26.12 -0.96
C ILE A 101 18.92 -26.64 -0.49
N PRO A 102 19.80 -27.20 -1.35
CA PRO A 102 21.12 -27.66 -0.90
C PRO A 102 22.10 -26.52 -0.58
N LYS A 103 21.78 -25.29 -1.00
CA LYS A 103 22.63 -24.11 -0.79
C LYS A 103 22.36 -23.42 0.56
N VAL A 104 21.23 -23.72 1.20
CA VAL A 104 20.90 -23.32 2.57
C VAL A 104 21.26 -24.43 3.55
#